data_AF-A0A376NV35-F1
#
_entry.id   AF-A0A376NV35-F1
#
_cell.length_a   1.000
_cell.length_b   1.000
_cell.length_c   1.000
_cell.angle_alpha   90.00
_cell.angle_beta   90.00
_cell.angle_gamma   90.00
#
_symmetry.space_group_name_H-M   'P 1'
#
loop_
_entity.id
_entity.type
_entity.pdbx_description
1 polymer ?
#
loop_
_entity_poly.entity_id
_entity_poly.type
_entity_poly.pdbx_seq_one_letter_code
_entity_poly.pdbx_strand_id
1 'polypeptide(L)'
;MSRHHAARSGSKEAFIHADYTLVVDTALTGRRLGAQHMLVVSAMGANAHSPFFYNRVKGEMEEALIAQNWQKLTIARPSMLLGDRSKQRMNETLFAPLFRLLPGNWKSI
;
A
#
# COMPACT_ATOMS: atom_id res chain seq x y z
N MET A 1 -2.93 -27.33 -17.08
CA MET A 1 -3.84 -26.39 -16.39
C MET A 1 -3.18 -25.89 -15.10
N SER A 2 -3.17 -24.56 -14.92
CA SER A 2 -3.00 -23.79 -13.68
C SER A 2 -1.71 -23.90 -12.83
N ARG A 3 -0.70 -23.07 -13.15
CA ARG A 3 0.43 -22.68 -12.27
C ARG A 3 0.57 -21.17 -12.05
N HIS A 4 -0.48 -20.37 -12.24
CA HIS A 4 -0.37 -18.89 -12.22
C HIS A 4 -1.01 -18.18 -11.01
N HIS A 5 -1.50 -18.88 -9.98
CA HIS A 5 -2.15 -18.23 -8.83
C HIS A 5 -1.27 -18.03 -7.59
N ALA A 6 -0.15 -18.74 -7.44
CA ALA A 6 0.67 -18.69 -6.22
C ALA A 6 1.57 -17.43 -6.08
N ALA A 7 1.83 -16.70 -7.16
CA ALA A 7 2.76 -15.56 -7.15
C ALA A 7 2.11 -14.20 -6.78
N ARG A 8 0.76 -14.13 -6.70
CA ARG A 8 0.02 -12.89 -6.41
C ARG A 8 -0.45 -12.74 -4.95
N SER A 9 -0.75 -13.85 -4.26
CA SER A 9 -0.47 -13.92 -2.82
C SER A 9 1.06 -13.87 -2.64
N GLY A 10 1.68 -13.94 -1.49
CA GLY A 10 3.13 -13.67 -1.37
C GLY A 10 3.48 -12.19 -1.61
N SER A 11 3.13 -11.58 -2.74
CA SER A 11 3.39 -10.14 -2.99
C SER A 11 2.47 -9.22 -2.19
N LYS A 12 1.18 -9.56 -2.02
CA LYS A 12 0.27 -8.80 -1.15
C LYS A 12 0.60 -8.99 0.33
N GLU A 13 0.88 -10.22 0.75
CA GLU A 13 1.21 -10.55 2.12
C GLU A 13 2.57 -9.97 2.49
N ALA A 14 3.56 -10.01 1.59
CA ALA A 14 4.83 -9.30 1.79
C ALA A 14 4.62 -7.78 1.87
N PHE A 15 3.71 -7.22 1.06
CA PHE A 15 3.36 -5.80 1.15
C PHE A 15 2.73 -5.45 2.49
N ILE A 16 1.74 -6.23 2.97
CA ILE A 16 1.14 -6.03 4.30
C ILE A 16 2.21 -6.17 5.39
N HIS A 17 3.08 -7.18 5.28
CA HIS A 17 4.14 -7.38 6.25
C HIS A 17 5.07 -6.16 6.33
N ALA A 18 5.49 -5.63 5.19
CA ALA A 18 6.37 -4.46 5.12
C ALA A 18 5.68 -3.16 5.53
N ASP A 19 4.51 -2.86 4.95
CA ASP A 19 3.86 -1.56 5.06
C ASP A 19 2.90 -1.45 6.26
N TYR A 20 2.54 -2.57 6.89
CA TYR A 20 1.71 -2.59 8.10
C TYR A 20 2.45 -3.25 9.27
N THR A 21 2.74 -4.56 9.19
CA THR A 21 3.19 -5.34 10.35
C THR A 21 4.49 -4.79 10.93
N LEU A 22 5.53 -4.68 10.11
CA LEU A 22 6.84 -4.19 10.56
C LEU A 22 6.74 -2.76 11.10
N VAL A 23 5.93 -1.90 10.50
CA VAL A 23 5.76 -0.52 10.94
C VAL A 23 5.08 -0.46 12.31
N VAL A 24 3.95 -1.16 12.47
CA VAL A 24 3.17 -1.18 13.72
C VAL A 24 3.95 -1.81 14.86
N ASP A 25 4.65 -2.92 14.60
CA ASP A 25 5.44 -3.63 15.61
C ASP A 25 6.70 -2.85 16.01
N THR A 26 7.37 -2.23 15.04
CA THR A 26 8.51 -1.33 15.32
C THR A 26 8.06 -0.15 16.16
N ALA A 27 6.90 0.42 15.86
CA ALA A 27 6.33 1.51 16.63
C ALA A 27 6.06 1.07 18.09
N LEU A 28 5.35 -0.05 18.30
CA LEU A 28 5.12 -0.59 19.65
C LEU A 28 6.41 -0.84 20.42
N THR A 29 7.41 -1.43 19.74
CA THR A 29 8.71 -1.71 20.34
C THR A 29 9.45 -0.42 20.72
N GLY A 30 9.45 0.57 19.84
CA GLY A 30 10.02 1.89 20.10
C GLY A 30 9.42 2.54 21.34
N ARG A 31 8.08 2.49 21.50
CA ARG A 31 7.42 3.01 22.72
C ARG A 31 7.89 2.30 23.98
N ARG A 32 7.97 0.97 23.95
CA ARG A 32 8.44 0.16 25.08
C ARG A 32 9.88 0.50 25.47
N LEU A 33 10.69 0.91 24.50
CA LEU A 33 12.08 1.35 24.71
C LEU A 33 12.21 2.84 25.06
N GLY A 34 11.10 3.57 25.22
CA GLY A 34 11.09 4.97 25.64
C GLY A 34 11.14 6.00 24.51
N ALA A 35 10.97 5.60 23.25
CA ALA A 35 10.78 6.56 22.17
C ALA A 35 9.51 7.39 22.42
N GLN A 36 9.60 8.71 22.19
CA GLN A 36 8.50 9.65 22.45
C GLN A 36 7.80 10.11 21.16
N HIS A 37 8.49 10.06 20.03
CA HIS A 37 7.98 10.55 18.75
C HIS A 37 8.09 9.48 17.68
N MET A 38 6.94 9.08 17.13
CA MET A 38 6.86 8.25 15.94
C MET A 38 6.64 9.11 14.70
N LEU A 39 7.48 8.91 13.69
CA LEU A 39 7.29 9.50 12.37
C LEU A 39 7.10 8.37 11.37
N VAL A 40 6.07 8.48 10.53
CA VAL A 40 5.77 7.50 9.50
C VAL A 40 5.46 8.20 8.19
N VAL A 41 5.93 7.61 7.09
CA VAL A 41 5.55 7.99 5.73
C VAL A 41 4.40 7.10 5.28
N SER A 42 3.24 7.72 5.15
CA SER A 42 2.04 7.11 4.58
C SER A 42 1.88 7.53 3.11
N ALA A 43 0.65 7.70 2.64
CA ALA A 43 0.33 8.03 1.28
C ALA A 43 -0.83 9.02 1.18
N MET A 44 -0.84 9.81 0.11
CA MET A 44 -2.04 10.54 -0.28
C MET A 44 -3.19 9.57 -0.58
N GLY A 45 -4.34 9.81 0.04
CA GLY A 45 -5.53 8.96 -0.10
C GLY A 45 -5.57 7.74 0.82
N ALA A 46 -4.63 7.61 1.77
CA ALA A 46 -4.67 6.59 2.82
C ALA A 46 -6.02 6.64 3.57
N ASN A 47 -6.73 5.52 3.57
CA ASN A 47 -8.06 5.36 4.17
C ASN A 47 -8.34 3.85 4.33
N ALA A 48 -8.58 3.39 5.56
CA ALA A 48 -8.83 1.97 5.86
C ALA A 48 -10.09 1.40 5.16
N HIS A 49 -11.01 2.27 4.76
CA HIS A 49 -12.21 1.90 4.00
C HIS A 49 -12.03 2.02 2.48
N SER A 50 -10.81 2.28 1.99
CA SER A 50 -10.56 2.42 0.56
C SER A 50 -10.80 1.09 -0.20
N PRO A 51 -11.42 1.12 -1.40
CA PRO A 51 -11.47 -0.04 -2.27
C PRO A 51 -10.09 -0.39 -2.84
N PHE A 52 -9.15 0.57 -2.86
CA PHE A 52 -7.78 0.37 -3.37
C PHE A 52 -6.88 -0.22 -2.28
N PHE A 53 -6.29 -1.37 -2.56
CA PHE A 53 -5.46 -2.14 -1.62
C PHE A 53 -4.34 -1.32 -0.96
N TYR A 54 -3.56 -0.58 -1.74
CA TYR A 54 -2.46 0.25 -1.23
C TYR A 54 -2.95 1.30 -0.21
N ASN A 55 -3.98 2.06 -0.59
CA ASN A 55 -4.56 3.10 0.26
C ASN A 55 -5.22 2.51 1.51
N ARG A 56 -5.82 1.33 1.39
CA ARG A 56 -6.39 0.59 2.52
C ARG A 56 -5.32 0.18 3.52
N VAL A 57 -4.27 -0.50 3.09
CA VAL A 57 -3.18 -0.95 3.97
C VAL A 57 -2.51 0.25 4.65
N LYS A 58 -2.25 1.34 3.93
CA LYS A 58 -1.72 2.57 4.52
C LYS A 58 -2.69 3.22 5.51
N GLY A 59 -3.99 3.22 5.24
CA GLY A 59 -5.00 3.71 6.16
C GLY A 59 -5.11 2.88 7.44
N GLU A 60 -5.14 1.55 7.31
CA GLU A 60 -5.13 0.62 8.44
C GLU A 60 -3.88 0.80 9.31
N MET A 61 -2.70 0.98 8.68
CA MET A 61 -1.45 1.28 9.39
C MET A 61 -1.55 2.59 10.18
N GLU A 62 -2.10 3.64 9.58
CA GLU A 62 -2.30 4.91 10.27
C GLU A 62 -3.23 4.79 11.48
N GLU A 63 -4.38 4.12 11.31
CA GLU A 63 -5.32 3.87 12.41
C GLU A 63 -4.67 3.09 13.56
N ALA A 64 -3.90 2.06 13.22
CA ALA A 64 -3.16 1.28 14.21
C ALA A 64 -2.14 2.13 14.97
N LEU A 65 -1.38 2.99 14.29
CA LEU A 65 -0.40 3.88 14.92
C LEU A 65 -1.07 4.96 15.78
N ILE A 66 -2.22 5.49 15.36
CA ILE A 66 -3.03 6.43 16.15
C ILE A 66 -3.51 5.76 17.43
N ALA A 67 -4.03 4.53 17.34
CA ALA A 67 -4.51 3.76 18.48
C ALA A 67 -3.41 3.44 19.51
N GLN A 68 -2.13 3.51 19.12
CA GLN A 68 -1.03 3.35 20.07
C GLN A 68 -0.91 4.51 21.06
N ASN A 69 -1.50 5.70 20.84
CA ASN A 69 -1.38 6.84 21.77
C ASN A 69 0.08 7.25 22.05
N TRP A 70 0.82 7.55 21.00
CA TRP A 70 2.16 8.14 21.11
C TRP A 70 2.11 9.53 21.74
N GLN A 71 3.15 9.91 22.49
CA GLN A 71 3.30 11.28 22.98
C GLN A 71 3.34 12.27 21.82
N LYS A 72 4.01 11.89 20.71
CA LYS A 72 3.92 12.60 19.44
C LYS A 72 3.89 11.60 18.29
N LEU A 73 2.93 11.76 17.39
CA LEU A 73 2.84 10.99 16.15
C LEU A 73 2.80 11.97 14.97
N THR A 74 3.67 11.78 13.99
CA THR A 74 3.65 12.53 12.74
C THR A 74 3.46 11.57 11.58
N ILE A 75 2.34 11.74 10.88
CA ILE A 75 2.00 10.98 9.68
C ILE A 75 2.21 11.90 8.49
N ALA A 76 3.24 11.63 7.69
CA ALA A 76 3.47 12.35 6.44
C ALA A 76 2.73 11.64 5.31
N ARG A 77 1.84 12.36 4.61
CA ARG A 77 1.11 11.85 3.44
C ARG A 77 1.60 12.56 2.17
N PRO A 78 2.75 12.17 1.60
CA PRO A 78 3.25 12.79 0.38
C PRO A 78 2.32 12.49 -0.78
N SER A 79 2.17 13.45 -1.69
CA SER A 79 1.65 13.16 -3.03
C SER A 79 2.51 12.09 -3.68
N MET A 80 1.89 11.33 -4.59
CA MET A 80 2.53 10.26 -5.32
C MET A 80 3.89 10.75 -5.80
N LEU A 81 4.97 10.20 -5.23
CA LEU A 81 6.33 10.46 -5.69
C LEU A 81 6.40 9.82 -7.07
N LEU A 82 5.97 10.56 -8.09
CA LEU A 82 6.29 10.32 -9.49
C LEU A 82 7.80 10.59 -9.66
N GLY A 83 8.62 9.84 -8.92
CA GLY A 83 10.01 9.64 -9.27
C GLY A 83 10.00 8.85 -10.57
N ASP A 84 10.80 9.31 -11.52
CA ASP A 84 10.91 8.87 -12.90
C ASP A 84 11.49 7.44 -13.03
N ARG A 85 10.95 6.48 -12.27
CA ARG A 85 11.37 5.09 -12.27
C ARG A 85 10.14 4.18 -12.33
N SER A 86 9.93 3.65 -13.53
CA SER A 86 9.19 2.42 -13.82
C SER A 86 7.65 2.51 -13.91
N LYS A 87 7.19 3.04 -15.03
CA LYS A 87 5.93 2.71 -15.74
C LYS A 87 5.70 1.19 -15.98
N GLN A 88 6.23 0.27 -15.17
CA GLN A 88 6.46 -1.13 -15.60
C GLN A 88 5.81 -2.23 -14.74
N ARG A 89 5.07 -1.95 -13.65
CA ARG A 89 4.49 -3.05 -12.83
C ARG A 89 3.02 -2.95 -12.43
N MET A 90 2.31 -1.84 -12.66
CA MET A 90 0.95 -1.69 -12.12
C MET A 90 -0.14 -1.44 -13.16
N ASN A 91 0.25 -1.07 -14.37
CA ASN A 91 -0.60 -0.84 -15.53
C ASN A 91 -1.11 -2.15 -16.17
N GLU A 92 -0.42 -3.28 -15.99
CA GLU A 92 -0.84 -4.52 -16.65
C GLU A 92 -1.93 -5.31 -15.90
N THR A 93 -2.13 -5.10 -14.60
CA THR A 93 -3.07 -5.92 -13.82
C THR A 93 -4.40 -5.22 -13.53
N LEU A 94 -4.42 -3.88 -13.44
CA LEU A 94 -5.66 -3.15 -13.12
C LEU A 94 -6.60 -3.00 -14.34
N PHE A 95 -6.04 -2.92 -15.54
CA PHE A 95 -6.80 -2.75 -16.78
C PHE A 95 -7.05 -4.05 -17.56
N ALA A 96 -6.44 -5.17 -17.18
CA ALA A 96 -6.63 -6.47 -17.82
C ALA A 96 -8.11 -6.93 -17.94
N PRO A 97 -9.01 -6.72 -16.95
CA PRO A 97 -10.41 -7.10 -17.12
C PRO A 97 -11.19 -6.08 -17.98
N LEU A 98 -10.73 -4.83 -18.07
CA LEU A 98 -11.39 -3.78 -18.85
C LEU A 98 -11.14 -3.97 -20.37
N PHE A 99 -9.95 -4.44 -20.76
CA PHE A 99 -9.63 -4.75 -22.16
C PHE A 99 -10.33 -6.00 -22.70
N ARG A 100 -10.90 -6.87 -21.84
CA ARG A 100 -11.65 -8.06 -22.29
C ARG A 100 -13.09 -7.78 -22.69
N LEU A 101 -13.61 -6.58 -22.41
CA LEU A 101 -14.97 -6.15 -22.74
C LEU A 101 -15.02 -5.19 -23.92
N LEU A 102 -13.87 -4.81 -24.50
CA LEU A 102 -13.82 -4.00 -25.71
C LEU A 102 -13.95 -4.91 -26.94
N PRO A 103 -14.98 -4.73 -27.79
CA PRO A 103 -15.08 -5.47 -29.05
C PRO A 103 -13.88 -5.17 -29.94
N GLY A 104 -13.29 -6.25 -30.47
CA GLY A 104 -12.06 -6.23 -31.25
C GLY A 104 -12.27 -5.65 -32.64
N ASN A 105 -12.16 -4.33 -32.75
CA ASN A 105 -12.03 -3.63 -34.03
C ASN A 105 -11.54 -2.19 -33.82
N TRP A 106 -10.25 -2.06 -33.51
CA TRP A 106 -9.53 -0.83 -33.86
C TRP A 106 -8.19 -1.21 -34.51
N LYS A 107 -8.22 -1.34 -35.84
CA LYS A 107 -7.02 -1.29 -36.66
C LYS A 107 -6.52 0.15 -36.65
N SER A 108 -5.39 0.42 -36.01
CA SER A 108 -4.64 1.66 -36.22
C SER A 108 -3.86 1.56 -37.53
N ILE A 109 -4.10 2.50 -38.44
CA ILE A 109 -3.02 3.10 -39.23
C ILE A 109 -2.26 4.03 -38.29
#